data_AF-A0A8C5EYK5-F1
#
_entry.id   AF-A0A8C5EYK5-F1
#
_cell.length_a   1.000
_cell.length_b   1.000
_cell.length_c   1.000
_cell.angle_alpha   90.00
_cell.angle_beta   90.00
_cell.angle_gamma   90.00
#
_symmetry.space_group_name_H-M   'P 1'
#
loop_
_entity.id
_entity.type
_entity.pdbx_description
1 polymer ?
#
loop_
_entity_poly.entity_id
_entity_poly.type
_entity_poly.pdbx_seq_one_letter_code
_entity_poly.pdbx_strand_id
1 'polypeptide(L)'
;MRRVSPFCSVGWGPGSPRGLGWAKGASGCGGLSLSLPADPGPHLLRYFYTAVSEPGPGLPQFTVVGYLDDQLFFHFDSEGKGAQPRAPWIQAEGPEYWDRQTWIGPWPQVRCNEPCQAPWPDLRPHPAPCVPPGLHTFQYMYGCQLRADGSTGGFWQYGYDGRDFLSYDTRTPTWVAPSKEAEITKGKMEADRRLSQQQRDYLERKCVEWLQKYLGYGKETLQRRERPAVRVTGRDAPDGPTTLCCRAHGFYPRDIALSWLRKGESREQETWRGGVLPNGDGTYHAWATVELDPRERGLYRCHVEHESLAQPLVAVWGEPGSQPGPGQPGSHPGRGVTVEPARIPAWAGV
;
A
#
# COMPACT_ATOMS: atom_id res chain seq x y z
N MET A 1 -42.41 -5.28 -28.59
CA MET A 1 -43.14 -5.03 -27.34
C MET A 1 -42.45 -3.89 -26.59
N ARG A 2 -43.23 -2.81 -26.38
CA ARG A 2 -43.06 -1.65 -25.48
C ARG A 2 -41.66 -1.04 -25.30
N ARG A 3 -41.36 -0.10 -26.20
CA ARG A 3 -40.77 1.21 -25.86
C ARG A 3 -41.82 2.03 -25.09
N VAL A 4 -41.40 2.75 -24.07
CA VAL A 4 -42.11 3.93 -23.52
C VAL A 4 -41.07 4.98 -23.11
N SER A 5 -40.95 6.04 -23.91
CA SER A 5 -40.78 7.40 -23.40
C SER A 5 -42.20 7.96 -23.17
N PRO A 6 -42.43 9.02 -22.35
CA PRO A 6 -42.36 10.36 -22.97
C PRO A 6 -42.03 11.54 -22.02
N PHE A 7 -41.72 12.64 -22.72
CA PHE A 7 -41.81 14.05 -22.35
C PHE A 7 -43.02 14.49 -21.51
N CYS A 8 -42.84 15.61 -20.81
CA CYS A 8 -43.74 16.79 -20.74
C CYS A 8 -43.02 17.88 -19.93
N SER A 9 -43.15 19.20 -20.09
CA SER A 9 -43.54 20.16 -21.14
C SER A 9 -43.31 21.55 -20.52
N VAL A 10 -43.07 22.54 -21.36
CA VAL A 10 -42.77 23.95 -21.05
C VAL A 10 -44.06 24.74 -20.73
N GLY A 11 -43.97 25.77 -19.87
CA GLY A 11 -44.99 26.83 -19.73
C GLY A 11 -44.36 28.22 -19.50
N TRP A 12 -44.70 29.19 -20.35
CA TRP A 12 -44.30 30.62 -20.33
C TRP A 12 -45.20 31.43 -19.37
N GLY A 13 -44.69 32.34 -18.51
CA GLY A 13 -44.47 33.81 -18.74
C GLY A 13 -45.34 34.65 -17.77
N PRO A 14 -45.25 35.99 -17.62
CA PRO A 14 -44.25 36.96 -18.11
C PRO A 14 -43.67 37.89 -17.00
N GLY A 15 -42.57 38.60 -17.29
CA GLY A 15 -42.08 39.70 -16.44
C GLY A 15 -40.72 40.26 -16.88
N SER A 16 -40.73 41.25 -17.77
CA SER A 16 -39.63 42.18 -18.07
C SER A 16 -40.00 43.55 -17.46
N PRO A 17 -39.15 44.61 -17.33
CA PRO A 17 -37.82 44.79 -17.93
C PRO A 17 -36.76 45.51 -17.05
N ARG A 18 -35.64 45.84 -17.71
CA ARG A 18 -34.56 46.83 -17.40
C ARG A 18 -33.35 46.19 -16.70
N GLY A 19 -32.12 46.31 -17.17
CA GLY A 19 -31.51 47.11 -18.23
C GLY A 19 -30.00 47.21 -17.92
N LEU A 20 -29.19 47.53 -18.94
CA LEU A 20 -27.75 47.83 -18.89
C LEU A 20 -26.85 46.63 -18.55
N GLY A 21 -25.70 46.40 -19.18
CA GLY A 21 -24.93 47.15 -20.16
C GLY A 21 -23.69 46.30 -20.49
N TRP A 22 -23.18 46.44 -21.70
CA TRP A 22 -21.97 45.75 -22.15
C TRP A 22 -20.75 46.36 -21.48
N ALA A 23 -19.86 45.53 -20.92
CA ALA A 23 -18.48 45.93 -20.63
C ALA A 23 -17.55 44.78 -21.02
N LYS A 24 -16.78 45.02 -22.10
CA LYS A 24 -15.56 44.29 -22.42
C LYS A 24 -14.56 44.52 -21.30
N GLY A 25 -14.03 43.45 -20.71
CA GLY A 25 -12.91 43.49 -19.79
C GLY A 25 -12.02 42.28 -20.02
N ALA A 26 -11.02 42.44 -20.88
CA ALA A 26 -9.89 41.54 -20.91
C ALA A 26 -9.12 41.71 -19.61
N SER A 27 -8.94 40.64 -18.85
CA SER A 27 -7.95 40.56 -17.78
C SER A 27 -7.46 39.13 -17.74
N GLY A 28 -6.27 38.93 -18.28
CA GLY A 28 -5.55 37.68 -18.17
C GLY A 28 -5.19 37.44 -16.71
N CYS A 29 -5.68 36.34 -16.17
CA CYS A 29 -5.11 35.74 -14.98
C CYS A 29 -4.22 34.59 -15.44
N GLY A 30 -2.93 34.89 -15.65
CA GLY A 30 -1.89 33.89 -15.53
C GLY A 30 -1.82 33.45 -14.08
N GLY A 31 -2.69 32.51 -13.71
CA GLY A 31 -2.64 31.86 -12.41
C GLY A 31 -1.43 30.93 -12.38
N LEU A 32 -0.36 31.36 -11.74
CA LEU A 32 0.64 30.44 -11.20
C LEU A 32 -0.09 29.50 -10.24
N SER A 33 -0.38 28.29 -10.70
CA SER A 33 -0.82 27.20 -9.84
C SER A 33 0.35 26.84 -8.93
N LEU A 34 0.44 27.52 -7.78
CA LEU A 34 1.22 27.03 -6.66
C LEU A 34 0.53 25.76 -6.18
N SER A 35 1.00 24.62 -6.68
CA SER A 35 0.73 23.33 -6.07
C SER A 35 1.18 23.42 -4.61
N LEU A 36 0.22 23.42 -3.68
CA LEU A 36 0.53 23.20 -2.27
C LEU A 36 1.36 21.91 -2.20
N PRO A 37 2.46 21.88 -1.43
CA PRO A 37 3.17 20.63 -1.19
C PRO A 37 2.16 19.63 -0.63
N ALA A 38 2.11 18.43 -1.22
CA ALA A 38 1.30 17.36 -0.70
C ALA A 38 1.68 17.12 0.76
N ASP A 39 0.70 17.17 1.67
CA ASP A 39 0.96 16.83 3.07
C ASP A 39 1.59 15.43 3.11
N PRO A 40 2.68 15.23 3.87
CA PRO A 40 3.26 13.91 4.04
C PRO A 40 2.15 12.96 4.53
N GLY A 41 1.91 11.89 3.76
CA GLY A 41 0.94 10.87 4.13
C GLY A 41 1.24 10.30 5.52
N PRO A 42 0.25 9.69 6.19
CA PRO A 42 0.50 9.00 7.44
C PRO A 42 1.59 7.94 7.26
N HIS A 43 2.41 7.74 8.29
CA HIS A 43 3.22 6.53 8.37
C HIS A 43 2.34 5.34 8.76
N LEU A 44 2.57 4.16 8.17
CA LEU A 44 1.79 2.95 8.41
C LEU A 44 2.68 1.79 8.83
N LEU A 45 2.30 1.07 9.87
CA LEU A 45 2.83 -0.25 10.19
C LEU A 45 1.75 -1.28 9.89
N ARG A 46 2.03 -2.25 9.02
CA ARG A 46 1.06 -3.26 8.55
C ARG A 46 1.65 -4.64 8.58
N TYR A 47 0.89 -5.61 9.08
CA TYR A 47 1.22 -7.02 8.95
C TYR A 47 0.11 -7.74 8.20
N PHE A 48 0.50 -8.59 7.26
CA PHE A 48 -0.41 -9.41 6.47
C PHE A 48 -0.07 -10.87 6.72
N TYR A 49 -1.09 -11.62 7.12
CA TYR A 49 -1.02 -13.04 7.35
C TYR A 49 -1.87 -13.73 6.30
N THR A 50 -1.32 -14.77 5.68
CA THR A 50 -2.04 -15.58 4.70
C THR A 50 -1.82 -17.04 5.03
N ALA A 51 -2.91 -17.80 5.11
CA ALA A 51 -2.92 -19.24 5.23
C ALA A 51 -3.71 -19.83 4.05
N VAL A 52 -3.24 -20.92 3.50
CA VAL A 52 -3.93 -21.70 2.46
C VAL A 52 -4.09 -23.14 2.94
N SER A 53 -5.24 -23.78 2.70
CA SER A 53 -5.42 -25.16 3.13
C SER A 53 -4.55 -26.13 2.30
N GLU A 54 -4.44 -25.87 0.99
CA GLU A 54 -3.64 -26.65 0.04
C GLU A 54 -2.72 -25.73 -0.77
N PRO A 55 -1.44 -25.59 -0.38
CA PRO A 55 -0.49 -24.79 -1.15
C PRO A 55 -0.09 -25.51 -2.45
N GLY A 56 0.19 -24.73 -3.49
CA GLY A 56 0.81 -25.25 -4.71
C GLY A 56 2.21 -25.84 -4.45
N PRO A 57 2.75 -26.66 -5.36
CA PRO A 57 4.07 -27.26 -5.18
C PRO A 57 5.16 -26.23 -4.87
N GLY A 58 5.87 -26.40 -3.75
CA GLY A 58 6.95 -25.51 -3.32
C GLY A 58 6.51 -24.16 -2.75
N LEU A 59 5.21 -23.94 -2.52
CA LEU A 59 4.70 -22.76 -1.83
C LEU A 59 4.43 -23.07 -0.35
N PRO A 60 4.66 -22.10 0.55
CA PRO A 60 4.33 -22.27 1.96
C PRO A 60 2.83 -22.28 2.19
N GLN A 61 2.39 -23.11 3.14
CA GLN A 61 1.00 -23.12 3.61
C GLN A 61 0.62 -21.83 4.34
N PHE A 62 1.61 -21.16 4.93
CA PHE A 62 1.37 -19.95 5.71
C PHE A 62 2.51 -18.94 5.54
N THR A 63 2.15 -17.67 5.41
CA THR A 63 3.09 -16.55 5.28
C THR A 63 2.67 -15.37 6.12
N VAL A 64 3.67 -14.62 6.60
CA VAL A 64 3.51 -13.33 7.25
C VAL A 64 4.47 -12.34 6.62
N VAL A 65 3.96 -11.17 6.23
CA VAL A 65 4.78 -10.07 5.74
C VAL A 65 4.46 -8.80 6.52
N GLY A 66 5.52 -8.08 6.91
CA GLY A 66 5.41 -6.80 7.62
C GLY A 66 5.94 -5.66 6.77
N TYR A 67 5.16 -4.59 6.69
CA TYR A 67 5.46 -3.36 5.96
C TYR A 67 5.53 -2.16 6.91
N LEU A 68 6.57 -1.36 6.74
CA LEU A 68 6.66 -0.01 7.27
C LEU A 68 6.52 0.92 6.07
N ASP A 69 5.45 1.71 6.07
CA ASP A 69 4.92 2.39 4.89
C ASP A 69 4.74 1.39 3.74
N ASP A 70 5.52 1.55 2.67
CA ASP A 70 5.52 0.70 1.48
C ASP A 70 6.72 -0.25 1.42
N GLN A 71 7.58 -0.27 2.44
CA GLN A 71 8.81 -1.05 2.51
C GLN A 71 8.60 -2.36 3.31
N LEU A 72 8.88 -3.49 2.67
CA LEU A 72 8.88 -4.81 3.31
C LEU A 72 10.08 -4.91 4.27
N PHE A 73 9.82 -5.14 5.56
CA PHE A 73 10.88 -5.26 6.57
C PHE A 73 10.90 -6.62 7.29
N PHE A 74 9.79 -7.35 7.23
CA PHE A 74 9.61 -8.62 7.93
C PHE A 74 9.00 -9.67 7.01
N HIS A 75 9.50 -10.90 7.12
CA HIS A 75 8.93 -12.05 6.44
C HIS A 75 9.01 -13.30 7.31
N PHE A 76 7.96 -14.09 7.33
CA PHE A 76 7.94 -15.44 7.87
C PHE A 76 7.15 -16.32 6.90
N ASP A 77 7.57 -17.58 6.76
CA ASP A 77 6.80 -18.59 6.04
C ASP A 77 6.95 -19.96 6.73
N SER A 78 6.00 -20.87 6.47
CA SER A 78 5.95 -22.18 7.13
C SER A 78 7.02 -23.18 6.70
N GLU A 79 7.70 -22.94 5.56
CA GLU A 79 8.76 -23.80 5.04
C GLU A 79 10.16 -23.30 5.46
N GLY A 80 10.24 -22.02 5.83
CA GLY A 80 11.45 -21.32 6.22
C GLY A 80 11.97 -21.73 7.60
N LYS A 81 13.19 -21.28 7.89
CA LYS A 81 13.86 -21.53 9.17
C LYS A 81 13.47 -20.55 10.30
N GLY A 82 12.43 -19.75 10.09
CA GLY A 82 11.97 -18.73 11.04
C GLY A 82 11.77 -17.35 10.42
N ALA A 83 11.53 -16.36 11.28
CA ALA A 83 11.29 -14.97 10.90
C ALA A 83 12.58 -14.32 10.36
N GLN A 84 12.45 -13.57 9.27
CA GLN A 84 13.57 -13.03 8.50
C GLN A 84 13.47 -11.50 8.36
N PRO A 85 14.58 -10.77 8.60
CA PRO A 85 14.65 -9.35 8.25
C PRO A 85 14.67 -9.19 6.73
N ARG A 86 13.82 -8.29 6.23
CA ARG A 86 13.78 -7.90 4.80
C ARG A 86 14.30 -6.49 4.54
N ALA A 87 14.65 -5.76 5.60
CA ALA A 87 15.35 -4.48 5.50
C ALA A 87 16.57 -4.46 6.44
N PRO A 88 17.67 -3.77 6.07
CA PRO A 88 18.86 -3.71 6.93
C PRO A 88 18.59 -3.07 8.30
N TRP A 89 17.75 -2.04 8.36
CA TRP A 89 17.50 -1.28 9.59
C TRP A 89 16.79 -2.08 10.69
N ILE A 90 16.00 -3.11 10.34
CA ILE A 90 15.31 -3.92 11.36
C ILE A 90 16.28 -4.85 12.11
N GLN A 91 17.51 -5.01 11.63
CA GLN A 91 18.57 -5.73 12.36
C GLN A 91 19.02 -5.00 13.63
N ALA A 92 18.57 -3.76 13.85
CA ALA A 92 18.67 -3.10 15.15
C ALA A 92 17.87 -3.85 16.25
N GLU A 93 16.89 -4.68 15.88
CA GLU A 93 16.32 -5.68 16.79
C GLU A 93 17.30 -6.84 17.01
N GLY A 94 17.48 -7.22 18.28
CA GLY A 94 18.36 -8.31 18.67
C GLY A 94 17.79 -9.71 18.37
N PRO A 95 18.61 -10.77 18.54
CA PRO A 95 18.21 -12.15 18.26
C PRO A 95 16.96 -12.59 19.04
N GLU A 96 16.79 -12.14 20.29
CA GLU A 96 15.62 -12.46 21.11
C GLU A 96 14.28 -12.03 20.47
N TYR A 97 14.29 -10.90 19.74
CA TYR A 97 13.12 -10.46 18.99
C TYR A 97 12.80 -11.45 17.87
N TRP A 98 13.81 -11.85 17.08
CA TRP A 98 13.63 -12.74 15.93
C TRP A 98 13.27 -14.17 16.35
N ASP A 99 13.85 -14.67 17.43
CA ASP A 99 13.49 -15.95 18.04
C ASP A 99 12.04 -15.94 18.49
N ARG A 100 11.61 -14.85 19.14
CA ARG A 100 10.22 -14.67 19.55
C ARG A 100 9.27 -14.60 18.36
N GLN A 101 9.60 -13.83 17.32
CA GLN A 101 8.77 -13.75 16.11
C GLN A 101 8.68 -15.11 15.40
N THR A 102 9.76 -15.89 15.42
CA THR A 102 9.78 -17.27 14.91
C THR A 102 8.88 -18.19 15.73
N TRP A 103 8.86 -18.03 17.06
CA TRP A 103 8.03 -18.85 17.93
C TRP A 103 6.53 -18.49 17.84
N ILE A 104 6.20 -17.21 17.66
CA ILE A 104 4.82 -16.72 17.54
C ILE A 104 4.29 -16.88 16.10
N GLY A 105 5.16 -16.80 15.09
CA GLY A 105 4.81 -16.90 13.67
C GLY A 105 3.86 -18.03 13.32
N PRO A 106 4.07 -19.29 13.75
CA PRO A 106 3.20 -20.43 13.45
C PRO A 106 1.84 -20.43 14.17
N TRP A 107 1.65 -19.64 15.24
CA TRP A 107 0.44 -19.71 16.06
C TRP A 107 -0.88 -19.44 15.30
N PRO A 108 -0.92 -18.56 14.28
CA PRO A 108 -2.08 -18.38 13.43
C PRO A 108 -2.23 -19.48 12.35
N GLN A 109 -1.15 -20.12 11.90
CA GLN A 109 -1.17 -21.23 10.94
C GLN A 109 -1.92 -22.44 11.50
N VAL A 110 -1.59 -22.85 12.73
CA VAL A 110 -2.20 -24.01 13.41
C VAL A 110 -3.73 -23.87 13.50
N ARG A 111 -4.24 -22.64 13.48
CA ARG A 111 -5.66 -22.33 13.68
C ARG A 111 -6.49 -22.44 12.40
N CYS A 112 -5.90 -22.26 11.21
CA CYS A 112 -6.66 -22.31 9.96
C CYS A 112 -7.17 -23.71 9.60
N ASN A 113 -6.58 -24.74 10.21
CA ASN A 113 -6.97 -26.14 10.03
C ASN A 113 -7.86 -26.68 11.17
N GLU A 114 -8.25 -25.86 12.16
CA GLU A 114 -9.10 -26.30 13.28
C GLU A 114 -10.60 -26.28 12.89
N PRO A 115 -11.37 -27.36 13.16
CA PRO A 115 -12.80 -27.41 12.90
C PRO A 115 -13.60 -26.36 13.71
N CYS A 116 -14.74 -25.91 13.16
CA CYS A 116 -15.67 -24.95 13.81
C CYS A 116 -16.07 -25.30 15.26
N GLN A 117 -16.03 -26.60 15.59
CA GLN A 117 -16.50 -27.22 16.82
C GLN A 117 -15.38 -27.46 17.85
N ALA A 118 -14.12 -27.13 17.53
CA ALA A 118 -13.05 -27.24 18.50
C ALA A 118 -13.36 -26.32 19.72
N PRO A 119 -13.28 -26.83 20.97
CA PRO A 119 -13.47 -26.02 22.15
C PRO A 119 -12.49 -24.84 22.12
N TRP A 120 -13.00 -23.62 22.30
CA TRP A 120 -12.17 -22.44 22.48
C TRP A 120 -11.54 -22.50 23.88
N PRO A 121 -10.23 -22.70 24.03
CA PRO A 121 -9.62 -22.46 25.33
C PRO A 121 -9.64 -20.96 25.56
N ASP A 122 -10.06 -20.53 26.76
CA ASP A 122 -10.19 -19.11 27.20
C ASP A 122 -8.93 -18.24 27.02
N LEU A 123 -7.82 -18.81 26.56
CA LEU A 123 -6.52 -18.17 26.38
C LEU A 123 -6.18 -17.83 24.92
N ARG A 124 -7.11 -18.02 23.97
CA ARG A 124 -6.82 -17.89 22.53
C ARG A 124 -7.30 -16.52 22.00
N PRO A 125 -6.47 -15.76 21.26
CA PRO A 125 -6.85 -14.43 20.75
C PRO A 125 -7.43 -14.39 19.32
N HIS A 126 -7.25 -15.44 18.49
CA HIS A 126 -7.70 -15.45 17.08
C HIS A 126 -8.47 -16.73 16.69
N PRO A 127 -9.74 -16.64 16.26
CA PRO A 127 -10.56 -17.78 15.91
C PRO A 127 -10.27 -18.28 14.50
N ALA A 128 -10.24 -19.61 14.38
CA ALA A 128 -10.36 -20.29 13.10
C ALA A 128 -11.68 -19.89 12.43
N PRO A 129 -11.69 -19.48 11.15
CA PRO A 129 -12.93 -19.27 10.41
C PRO A 129 -13.79 -20.52 10.44
N CYS A 130 -15.08 -20.35 10.71
CA CYS A 130 -16.02 -21.47 10.74
C CYS A 130 -16.54 -21.75 9.32
N VAL A 131 -15.92 -22.68 8.59
CA VAL A 131 -16.09 -22.86 7.14
C VAL A 131 -16.13 -24.33 6.70
N PRO A 132 -16.76 -24.67 5.56
CA PRO A 132 -16.86 -26.05 5.08
C PRO A 132 -15.49 -26.66 4.72
N PRO A 133 -15.38 -27.99 4.55
CA PRO A 133 -14.18 -28.62 4.00
C PRO A 133 -13.93 -28.18 2.54
N GLY A 134 -12.68 -27.89 2.17
CA GLY A 134 -12.31 -27.50 0.81
C GLY A 134 -10.97 -26.77 0.70
N LEU A 135 -10.63 -26.37 -0.54
CA LEU A 135 -9.49 -25.50 -0.80
C LEU A 135 -9.87 -24.07 -0.44
N HIS A 136 -9.19 -23.51 0.55
CA HIS A 136 -9.56 -22.27 1.19
C HIS A 136 -8.35 -21.40 1.45
N THR A 137 -8.59 -20.09 1.41
CA THR A 137 -7.60 -19.07 1.78
C THR A 137 -8.14 -18.25 2.93
N PHE A 138 -7.36 -18.16 4.01
CA PHE A 138 -7.62 -17.26 5.12
C PHE A 138 -6.56 -16.17 5.15
N GLN A 139 -7.01 -14.94 5.28
CA GLN A 139 -6.13 -13.79 5.38
C GLN A 139 -6.53 -12.95 6.58
N TYR A 140 -5.55 -12.37 7.25
CA TYR A 140 -5.85 -11.28 8.15
C TYR A 140 -4.74 -10.25 8.12
N MET A 141 -5.14 -9.02 8.37
CA MET A 141 -4.28 -7.86 8.29
C MET A 141 -4.58 -6.97 9.48
N TYR A 142 -3.53 -6.59 10.20
CA TYR A 142 -3.64 -5.60 11.26
C TYR A 142 -2.50 -4.61 11.22
N GLY A 143 -2.69 -3.51 11.94
CA GLY A 143 -1.68 -2.50 12.07
C GLY A 143 -2.25 -1.16 12.50
N CYS A 144 -1.40 -0.14 12.38
CA CYS A 144 -1.71 1.20 12.83
C CYS A 144 -1.05 2.23 11.93
N GLN A 145 -1.49 3.48 12.11
CA GLN A 145 -0.98 4.63 11.41
C GLN A 145 -0.72 5.78 12.37
N LEU A 146 0.26 6.63 12.02
CA LEU A 146 0.62 7.83 12.74
C LEU A 146 0.70 9.00 11.75
N ARG A 147 -0.10 10.05 11.98
CA ARG A 147 -0.10 11.28 11.18
C ARG A 147 0.82 12.34 11.76
N ALA A 148 1.15 13.34 10.95
CA ALA A 148 1.97 14.49 11.33
C ALA A 148 1.37 15.30 12.50
N ASP A 149 0.04 15.37 12.61
CA ASP A 149 -0.68 16.01 13.72
C ASP A 149 -0.68 15.17 15.02
N GLY A 150 -0.03 14.00 15.02
CA GLY A 150 0.00 13.05 16.12
C GLY A 150 -1.24 12.18 16.22
N SER A 151 -2.25 12.35 15.35
CA SER A 151 -3.42 11.47 15.35
C SER A 151 -3.03 10.06 14.91
N THR A 152 -3.62 9.09 15.60
CA THR A 152 -3.37 7.67 15.36
C THR A 152 -4.62 7.00 14.79
N GLY A 153 -4.42 5.84 14.17
CA GLY A 153 -5.51 4.98 13.73
C GLY A 153 -5.07 3.53 13.76
N GLY A 154 -6.03 2.63 13.91
CA GLY A 154 -5.81 1.19 13.95
C GLY A 154 -6.73 0.47 12.97
N PHE A 155 -6.27 -0.65 12.45
CA PHE A 155 -7.06 -1.52 11.59
C PHE A 155 -6.80 -2.98 11.95
N TRP A 156 -7.85 -3.79 11.89
CA TRP A 156 -7.81 -5.23 12.05
C TRP A 156 -8.89 -5.84 11.19
N GLN A 157 -8.51 -6.67 10.22
CA GLN A 157 -9.40 -7.20 9.20
C GLN A 157 -9.07 -8.65 8.90
N TYR A 158 -10.10 -9.42 8.59
CA TYR A 158 -10.05 -10.81 8.18
C TYR A 158 -10.71 -10.95 6.82
N GLY A 159 -10.07 -11.71 5.94
CA GLY A 159 -10.58 -12.13 4.64
C GLY A 159 -10.64 -13.65 4.55
N TYR A 160 -11.64 -14.14 3.84
CA TYR A 160 -11.84 -15.57 3.59
C TYR A 160 -12.19 -15.80 2.12
N ASP A 161 -11.44 -16.66 1.43
CA ASP A 161 -11.57 -16.92 -0.01
C ASP A 161 -11.62 -15.63 -0.85
N GLY A 162 -10.80 -14.65 -0.48
CA GLY A 162 -10.71 -13.33 -1.14
C GLY A 162 -11.88 -12.39 -0.87
N ARG A 163 -12.78 -12.72 0.07
CA ARG A 163 -13.92 -11.88 0.47
C ARG A 163 -13.73 -11.34 1.87
N ASP A 164 -14.29 -10.16 2.14
CA ASP A 164 -14.33 -9.59 3.49
C ASP A 164 -15.08 -10.56 4.43
N PHE A 165 -14.46 -10.85 5.58
CA PHE A 165 -15.01 -11.78 6.56
C PHE A 165 -15.28 -11.13 7.91
N LEU A 166 -14.35 -10.38 8.48
CA LEU A 166 -14.57 -9.71 9.76
C LEU A 166 -13.68 -8.47 9.87
N SER A 167 -14.17 -7.35 10.39
CA SER A 167 -13.35 -6.16 10.61
C SER A 167 -13.63 -5.52 11.96
N TYR A 168 -12.61 -4.92 12.57
CA TYR A 168 -12.72 -4.30 13.89
C TYR A 168 -12.96 -2.79 13.76
N ASP A 169 -14.05 -2.30 14.35
CA ASP A 169 -14.31 -0.86 14.52
C ASP A 169 -13.70 -0.39 15.85
N THR A 170 -12.59 0.33 15.75
CA THR A 170 -11.88 0.89 16.91
C THR A 170 -12.68 1.96 17.66
N ARG A 171 -13.71 2.55 17.04
CA ARG A 171 -14.54 3.61 17.67
C ARG A 171 -15.54 3.02 18.65
N THR A 172 -16.14 1.87 18.30
CA THR A 172 -17.17 1.21 19.10
C THR A 172 -16.67 -0.07 19.79
N PRO A 173 -15.34 -0.23 19.94
CA PRO A 173 -14.63 -1.51 20.14
C PRO A 173 -15.41 -2.79 19.80
N THR A 174 -15.95 -2.88 18.59
CA THR A 174 -16.79 -4.00 18.12
C THR A 174 -16.34 -4.53 16.77
N TRP A 175 -16.75 -5.74 16.45
CA TRP A 175 -16.53 -6.38 15.17
C TRP A 175 -17.71 -6.15 14.21
N VAL A 176 -17.40 -6.00 12.94
CA VAL A 176 -18.34 -5.88 11.83
C VAL A 176 -18.25 -7.18 11.02
N ALA A 177 -19.38 -7.85 10.87
CA ALA A 177 -19.54 -9.10 10.13
C ALA A 177 -20.40 -8.83 8.87
N PRO A 178 -19.86 -9.01 7.65
CA PRO A 178 -20.60 -8.80 6.41
C PRO A 178 -21.45 -10.01 5.98
N SER A 179 -21.28 -11.18 6.63
CA SER A 179 -21.99 -12.42 6.29
C SER A 179 -22.50 -13.16 7.53
N LYS A 180 -23.46 -14.09 7.34
CA LYS A 180 -24.02 -14.89 8.44
C LYS A 180 -23.00 -15.85 9.06
N GLU A 181 -22.08 -16.35 8.24
CA GLU A 181 -20.98 -17.20 8.68
C GLU A 181 -20.02 -16.43 9.59
N ALA A 182 -19.78 -15.16 9.28
CA ALA A 182 -18.95 -14.27 10.09
C ALA A 182 -19.61 -13.89 11.43
N GLU A 183 -20.94 -13.82 11.51
CA GLU A 183 -21.67 -13.51 12.76
C GLU A 183 -21.39 -14.51 13.89
N ILE A 184 -21.16 -15.79 13.55
CA ILE A 184 -20.76 -16.80 14.54
C ILE A 184 -19.40 -16.46 15.14
N THR A 185 -18.46 -16.06 14.27
CA THR A 185 -17.10 -15.68 14.69
C THR A 185 -17.12 -14.38 15.49
N LYS A 186 -17.91 -13.40 15.06
CA LYS A 186 -18.17 -12.16 15.82
C LYS A 186 -18.68 -12.45 17.22
N GLY A 187 -19.71 -13.30 17.35
CA GLY A 187 -20.27 -13.68 18.65
C GLY A 187 -19.22 -14.29 19.58
N LYS A 188 -18.28 -15.09 19.06
CA LYS A 188 -17.15 -15.63 19.83
C LYS A 188 -16.15 -14.53 20.24
N MET A 189 -15.81 -13.63 19.32
CA MET A 189 -14.86 -12.53 19.57
C MET A 189 -15.38 -11.50 20.57
N GLU A 190 -16.69 -11.26 20.58
CA GLU A 190 -17.36 -10.29 21.45
C GLU A 190 -17.93 -10.92 22.73
N ALA A 191 -17.74 -12.23 22.93
CA ALA A 191 -18.22 -12.94 24.11
C ALA A 191 -17.61 -12.38 25.41
N ASP A 192 -16.33 -11.98 25.36
CA ASP A 192 -15.67 -11.23 26.44
C ASP A 192 -15.25 -9.85 25.94
N ARG A 193 -15.93 -8.81 26.44
CA ARG A 193 -15.61 -7.40 26.14
C ARG A 193 -14.17 -7.03 26.47
N ARG A 194 -13.51 -7.73 27.41
CA ARG A 194 -12.10 -7.48 27.74
C ARG A 194 -11.19 -7.77 26.56
N LEU A 195 -11.50 -8.79 25.75
CA LEU A 195 -10.75 -9.11 24.55
C LEU A 195 -10.84 -7.96 23.56
N SER A 196 -12.06 -7.52 23.23
CA SER A 196 -12.28 -6.35 22.37
C SER A 196 -11.51 -5.12 22.85
N GLN A 197 -11.53 -4.82 24.15
CA GLN A 197 -10.78 -3.68 24.69
C GLN A 197 -9.25 -3.87 24.57
N GLN A 198 -8.73 -5.08 24.79
CA GLN A 198 -7.31 -5.37 24.62
C GLN A 198 -6.86 -5.19 23.16
N GLN A 199 -7.68 -5.56 22.17
CA GLN A 199 -7.34 -5.30 20.76
C GLN A 199 -7.29 -3.80 20.47
N ARG A 200 -8.23 -3.02 21.01
CA ARG A 200 -8.16 -1.55 20.90
C ARG A 200 -6.89 -1.00 21.53
N ASP A 201 -6.58 -1.39 22.76
CA ASP A 201 -5.39 -0.93 23.48
C ASP A 201 -4.10 -1.30 22.72
N TYR A 202 -4.06 -2.47 22.07
CA TYR A 202 -2.96 -2.85 21.21
C TYR A 202 -2.82 -1.91 20.02
N LEU A 203 -3.90 -1.68 19.26
CA LEU A 203 -3.88 -0.87 18.06
C LEU A 203 -3.58 0.62 18.35
N GLU A 204 -4.17 1.18 19.41
CA GLU A 204 -4.04 2.59 19.75
C GLU A 204 -2.70 2.92 20.45
N ARG A 205 -2.09 1.94 21.13
CA ARG A 205 -0.87 2.16 21.92
C ARG A 205 0.30 1.29 21.46
N LYS A 206 0.20 -0.03 21.59
CA LYS A 206 1.34 -0.92 21.35
C LYS A 206 1.83 -0.91 19.90
N CYS A 207 0.91 -0.96 18.95
CA CYS A 207 1.27 -0.85 17.55
C CYS A 207 1.95 0.49 17.26
N VAL A 208 1.46 1.60 17.82
CA VAL A 208 2.03 2.93 17.62
C VAL A 208 3.42 3.06 18.26
N GLU A 209 3.62 2.49 19.46
CA GLU A 209 4.94 2.39 20.10
C GLU A 209 5.95 1.67 19.16
N TRP A 210 5.55 0.56 18.53
CA TRP A 210 6.37 -0.16 17.55
C TRP A 210 6.60 0.64 16.27
N LEU A 211 5.56 1.29 15.73
CA LEU A 211 5.67 2.14 14.55
C LEU A 211 6.69 3.25 14.78
N GLN A 212 6.61 3.97 15.90
CA GLN A 212 7.58 5.03 16.25
C GLN A 212 9.00 4.49 16.39
N LYS A 213 9.17 3.33 17.03
CA LYS A 213 10.47 2.65 17.15
C LYS A 213 11.07 2.34 15.79
N TYR A 214 10.30 1.74 14.89
CA TYR A 214 10.77 1.36 13.55
C TYR A 214 11.02 2.57 12.65
N LEU A 215 10.24 3.65 12.78
CA LEU A 215 10.55 4.93 12.13
C LEU A 215 11.89 5.49 12.61
N GLY A 216 12.23 5.31 13.89
CA GLY A 216 13.53 5.64 14.45
C GLY A 216 14.67 4.86 13.80
N TYR A 217 14.50 3.54 13.61
CA TYR A 217 15.50 2.68 12.96
C TYR A 217 15.63 2.95 11.46
N GLY A 218 14.50 3.06 10.77
CA GLY A 218 14.41 3.18 9.32
C GLY A 218 14.56 4.60 8.78
N LYS A 219 14.83 5.61 9.64
CA LYS A 219 14.81 7.03 9.28
C LYS A 219 15.56 7.33 7.99
N GLU A 220 16.82 6.92 7.87
CA GLU A 220 17.63 7.16 6.68
C GLU A 220 17.08 6.44 5.45
N THR A 221 16.58 5.21 5.64
CA THR A 221 16.03 4.37 4.57
C THR A 221 14.71 4.93 4.02
N LEU A 222 13.84 5.49 4.86
CA LEU A 222 12.55 6.07 4.48
C LEU A 222 12.69 7.49 3.91
N GLN A 223 13.71 8.23 4.35
CA GLN A 223 14.00 9.57 3.86
C GLN A 223 14.82 9.58 2.57
N ARG A 224 15.30 8.42 2.11
CA ARG A 224 16.06 8.33 0.86
C ARG A 224 15.21 8.82 -0.33
N ARG A 225 15.90 9.34 -1.32
CA ARG A 225 15.30 9.86 -2.55
C ARG A 225 16.11 9.32 -3.72
N GLU A 226 15.55 8.34 -4.42
CA GLU A 226 16.18 7.70 -5.57
C GLU A 226 15.56 8.23 -6.85
N ARG A 227 16.40 8.61 -7.81
CA ARG A 227 15.97 9.23 -9.06
C ARG A 227 15.53 8.19 -10.08
N PRO A 228 14.38 8.37 -10.76
CA PRO A 228 13.96 7.45 -11.80
C PRO A 228 14.93 7.48 -12.97
N ALA A 229 15.46 6.31 -13.35
CA ALA A 229 16.08 6.11 -14.64
C ALA A 229 14.96 5.91 -15.68
N VAL A 230 14.87 6.83 -16.65
CA VAL A 230 13.74 6.87 -17.60
C VAL A 230 14.19 6.46 -18.99
N ARG A 231 13.47 5.54 -19.63
CA ARG A 231 13.71 5.13 -21.01
C ARG A 231 12.44 5.19 -21.83
N VAL A 232 12.54 5.75 -23.03
CA VAL A 232 11.44 5.75 -24.00
C VAL A 232 11.74 4.73 -25.10
N THR A 233 10.77 3.87 -25.37
CA THR A 233 10.81 2.86 -26.42
C THR A 233 9.60 3.03 -27.33
N GLY A 234 9.65 2.49 -28.55
CA GLY A 234 8.56 2.57 -29.51
C GLY A 234 8.36 1.24 -30.22
N ARG A 235 7.10 0.91 -30.51
CA ARG A 235 6.70 -0.26 -31.28
C ARG A 235 5.75 0.16 -32.38
N ASP A 236 6.05 -0.21 -33.62
CA ASP A 236 5.20 0.06 -34.77
C ASP A 236 4.24 -1.10 -35.00
N ALA A 237 2.95 -0.80 -35.11
CA ALA A 237 1.98 -1.76 -35.62
C ALA A 237 2.11 -1.85 -37.16
N PRO A 238 1.96 -3.05 -37.76
CA PRO A 238 1.91 -3.16 -39.22
C PRO A 238 0.78 -2.28 -39.79
N ASP A 239 1.13 -1.37 -40.69
CA ASP A 239 0.21 -0.40 -41.33
C ASP A 239 -0.67 0.41 -40.35
N GLY A 240 -0.20 0.59 -39.11
CA GLY A 240 -0.98 1.16 -38.02
C GLY A 240 -0.23 2.21 -37.20
N PRO A 241 -0.76 2.56 -36.01
CA PRO A 241 -0.13 3.53 -35.13
C PRO A 241 1.19 3.02 -34.54
N THR A 242 2.06 3.94 -34.16
CA THR A 242 3.18 3.65 -33.27
C THR A 242 2.70 3.74 -31.82
N THR A 243 3.02 2.74 -30.99
CA THR A 243 2.90 2.85 -29.54
C THR A 243 4.25 3.27 -28.96
N LEU A 244 4.30 4.41 -28.27
CA LEU A 244 5.45 4.78 -27.44
C LEU A 244 5.24 4.32 -26.01
N CYS A 245 6.31 3.85 -25.35
CA CYS A 245 6.31 3.42 -23.96
C CYS A 245 7.45 4.12 -23.20
N CYS A 246 7.07 4.94 -22.22
CA CYS A 246 7.97 5.57 -21.28
C CYS A 246 8.02 4.73 -20.01
N ARG A 247 9.21 4.27 -19.64
CA ARG A 247 9.42 3.46 -18.43
C ARG A 247 10.34 4.19 -17.47
N ALA A 248 9.91 4.33 -16.22
CA ALA A 248 10.72 4.81 -15.11
C ALA A 248 11.09 3.62 -14.22
N HIS A 249 12.37 3.53 -13.84
CA HIS A 249 12.92 2.44 -13.03
C HIS A 249 13.76 2.97 -11.87
N GLY A 250 13.83 2.22 -10.78
CA GLY A 250 14.78 2.45 -9.69
C GLY A 250 14.50 3.72 -8.88
N PHE A 251 13.25 4.13 -8.76
CA PHE A 251 12.88 5.33 -8.01
C PHE A 251 12.28 5.00 -6.64
N TYR A 252 12.44 5.94 -5.71
CA TYR A 252 11.87 5.92 -4.38
C TYR A 252 11.72 7.37 -3.87
N PRO A 253 10.57 7.78 -3.28
CA PRO A 253 9.42 6.98 -2.81
C PRO A 253 8.51 6.45 -3.94
N ARG A 254 7.47 5.69 -3.60
CA ARG A 254 6.55 5.06 -4.57
C ARG A 254 5.80 6.06 -5.47
N ASP A 255 5.48 7.23 -4.95
CA ASP A 255 4.62 8.18 -5.65
C ASP A 255 5.37 8.85 -6.82
N ILE A 256 4.85 8.65 -8.03
CA ILE A 256 5.40 9.16 -9.29
C ILE A 256 4.25 9.55 -10.22
N ALA A 257 4.45 10.59 -11.03
CA ALA A 257 3.55 10.93 -12.12
C ALA A 257 4.27 10.82 -13.47
N LEU A 258 3.66 10.08 -14.40
CA LEU A 258 4.13 9.85 -15.77
C LEU A 258 3.07 10.32 -16.75
N SER A 259 3.36 11.34 -17.55
CA SER A 259 2.44 11.86 -18.56
C SER A 259 3.10 12.01 -19.93
N TRP A 260 2.29 11.93 -20.99
CA TRP A 260 2.75 12.24 -22.34
C TRP A 260 2.33 13.64 -22.73
N LEU A 261 3.27 14.41 -23.28
CA LEU A 261 3.04 15.73 -23.82
C LEU A 261 3.21 15.70 -25.34
N ARG A 262 2.27 16.27 -26.10
CA ARG A 262 2.41 16.52 -27.54
C ARG A 262 2.58 18.02 -27.74
N LYS A 263 3.72 18.45 -28.27
CA LYS A 263 4.08 19.88 -28.43
C LYS A 263 3.89 20.71 -27.13
N GLY A 264 4.08 20.09 -25.97
CA GLY A 264 3.94 20.72 -24.65
C GLY A 264 2.54 20.62 -24.02
N GLU A 265 1.54 20.14 -24.75
CA GLU A 265 0.19 19.93 -24.21
C GLU A 265 0.01 18.50 -23.70
N SER A 266 -0.58 18.36 -22.52
CA SER A 266 -0.82 17.04 -21.93
C SER A 266 -1.82 16.20 -22.72
N ARG A 267 -1.53 14.91 -22.82
CA ARG A 267 -2.33 13.88 -23.51
C ARG A 267 -2.83 12.84 -22.51
N GLU A 268 -3.32 13.29 -21.35
CA GLU A 268 -3.83 12.39 -20.29
C GLU A 268 -4.87 11.38 -20.80
N GLN A 269 -5.80 11.80 -21.66
CA GLN A 269 -6.88 10.93 -22.15
C GLN A 269 -6.38 9.83 -23.09
N GLU A 270 -5.27 10.08 -23.80
CA GLU A 270 -4.63 9.13 -24.72
C GLU A 270 -3.53 8.32 -24.00
N THR A 271 -3.15 8.72 -22.79
CA THR A 271 -2.09 8.10 -22.01
C THR A 271 -2.65 6.94 -21.21
N TRP A 272 -2.18 5.74 -21.53
CA TRP A 272 -2.42 4.58 -20.68
C TRP A 272 -1.27 4.40 -19.69
N ARG A 273 -1.58 4.41 -18.39
CA ARG A 273 -0.58 4.24 -17.32
C ARG A 273 -0.66 2.82 -16.78
N GLY A 274 0.48 2.15 -16.69
CA GLY A 274 0.61 0.92 -15.90
C GLY A 274 0.55 1.21 -14.40
N GLY A 275 0.44 0.15 -13.60
CA GLY A 275 0.60 0.26 -12.16
C GLY A 275 2.05 0.56 -11.75
N VAL A 276 2.22 1.17 -10.57
CA VAL A 276 3.54 1.28 -9.92
C VAL A 276 3.81 -0.03 -9.18
N LEU A 277 4.86 -0.73 -9.60
CA LEU A 277 5.21 -2.06 -9.10
C LEU A 277 6.52 -2.02 -8.31
N PRO A 278 6.63 -2.79 -7.20
CA PRO A 278 7.84 -2.87 -6.40
C PRO A 278 8.94 -3.69 -7.08
N ASN A 279 10.19 -3.33 -6.82
CA ASN A 279 11.39 -4.11 -7.13
C ASN A 279 11.91 -4.82 -5.87
N GLY A 280 12.78 -5.81 -6.03
CA GLY A 280 13.36 -6.57 -4.90
C GLY A 280 14.37 -5.80 -4.05
N ASP A 281 14.82 -4.64 -4.52
CA ASP A 281 15.76 -3.74 -3.83
C ASP A 281 15.07 -2.62 -3.03
N GLY A 282 13.73 -2.64 -2.95
CA GLY A 282 12.94 -1.62 -2.27
C GLY A 282 12.63 -0.37 -3.10
N THR A 283 13.04 -0.33 -4.37
CA THR A 283 12.66 0.72 -5.33
C THR A 283 11.40 0.33 -6.12
N TYR A 284 10.95 1.21 -7.01
CA TYR A 284 9.78 0.99 -7.85
C TYR A 284 10.09 1.09 -9.34
N HIS A 285 9.19 0.53 -10.15
CA HIS A 285 9.12 0.81 -11.58
C HIS A 285 7.68 1.14 -11.99
N ALA A 286 7.54 1.97 -13.02
CA ALA A 286 6.25 2.39 -13.57
C ALA A 286 6.40 2.69 -15.07
N TRP A 287 5.30 2.69 -15.80
CA TRP A 287 5.32 3.03 -17.22
C TRP A 287 4.03 3.69 -17.68
N ALA A 288 4.15 4.45 -18.76
CA ALA A 288 3.04 5.05 -19.47
C ALA A 288 3.21 4.88 -20.98
N THR A 289 2.12 4.58 -21.68
CA THR A 289 2.10 4.40 -23.14
C THR A 289 1.15 5.37 -23.80
N VAL A 290 1.44 5.69 -25.06
CA VAL A 290 0.56 6.48 -25.94
C VAL A 290 0.62 5.91 -27.35
N GLU A 291 -0.49 5.93 -28.06
CA GLU A 291 -0.57 5.60 -29.48
C GLU A 291 -0.60 6.88 -30.32
N LEU A 292 0.17 6.91 -31.40
CA LEU A 292 0.32 8.08 -32.26
C LEU A 292 0.57 7.71 -33.72
N ASP A 293 0.37 8.67 -34.62
CA ASP A 293 0.83 8.54 -36.00
C ASP A 293 2.37 8.50 -36.02
N PRO A 294 3.01 7.50 -36.65
CA PRO A 294 4.46 7.38 -36.72
C PRO A 294 5.20 8.66 -37.16
N ARG A 295 4.57 9.51 -38.00
CA ARG A 295 5.11 10.79 -38.47
C ARG A 295 5.21 11.85 -37.37
N GLU A 296 4.44 11.68 -36.31
CA GLU A 296 4.36 12.60 -35.19
C GLU A 296 5.28 12.23 -34.02
N ARG A 297 6.05 11.14 -34.13
CA ARG A 297 6.89 10.61 -33.04
C ARG A 297 7.77 11.68 -32.36
N GLY A 298 8.38 12.58 -33.15
CA GLY A 298 9.24 13.66 -32.63
C GLY A 298 8.50 14.79 -31.89
N LEU A 299 7.17 14.82 -31.92
CA LEU A 299 6.35 15.81 -31.23
C LEU A 299 6.02 15.43 -29.80
N TYR A 300 6.22 14.15 -29.45
CA TYR A 300 5.85 13.59 -28.16
C TYR A 300 7.03 13.54 -27.22
N ARG A 301 6.80 13.93 -25.97
CA ARG A 301 7.76 13.86 -24.87
C ARG A 301 7.11 13.21 -23.67
N CYS A 302 7.82 12.34 -22.98
CA CYS A 302 7.40 11.81 -21.69
C CYS A 302 7.83 12.78 -20.60
N HIS A 303 6.91 13.15 -19.73
CA HIS A 303 7.13 14.01 -18.58
C HIS A 303 7.02 13.18 -17.31
N VAL A 304 8.03 13.29 -16.44
CA VAL A 304 8.15 12.49 -15.21
C VAL A 304 8.33 13.43 -14.03
N GLU A 305 7.38 13.40 -13.11
CA GLU A 305 7.43 14.13 -11.85
C GLU A 305 7.60 13.14 -10.70
N HIS A 306 8.57 13.43 -9.84
CA HIS A 306 8.92 12.58 -8.71
C HIS A 306 9.65 13.42 -7.67
N GLU A 307 9.44 13.15 -6.38
CA GLU A 307 9.95 13.98 -5.29
C GLU A 307 11.49 14.06 -5.24
N SER A 308 12.21 13.06 -5.78
CA SER A 308 13.67 13.09 -5.86
C SER A 308 14.24 13.99 -6.98
N LEU A 309 13.36 14.60 -7.79
CA LEU A 309 13.73 15.47 -8.89
C LEU A 309 13.47 16.94 -8.53
N ALA A 310 14.48 17.79 -8.70
CA ALA A 310 14.33 19.23 -8.49
C ALA A 310 13.47 19.90 -9.58
N GLN A 311 13.44 19.31 -10.77
CA GLN A 311 12.59 19.69 -11.89
C GLN A 311 12.12 18.41 -12.59
N PRO A 312 10.93 18.42 -13.21
CA PRO A 312 10.44 17.26 -13.93
C PRO A 312 11.43 16.78 -15.01
N LEU A 313 11.57 15.47 -15.15
CA LEU A 313 12.40 14.89 -16.19
C LEU A 313 11.60 14.79 -17.49
N VAL A 314 12.18 15.26 -18.59
CA VAL A 314 11.59 15.17 -19.93
C VAL A 314 12.40 14.17 -20.74
N ALA A 315 11.78 13.04 -21.10
CA ALA A 315 12.40 12.00 -21.90
C ALA A 315 11.80 11.96 -23.31
N VAL A 316 12.67 11.77 -24.30
CA VAL A 316 12.32 11.65 -25.72
C VAL A 316 12.72 10.28 -26.25
N TRP A 317 12.00 9.84 -27.29
CA TRP A 317 12.31 8.59 -27.97
C TRP A 317 13.68 8.68 -28.67
N GLY A 318 14.50 7.63 -28.54
CA GLY A 318 15.79 7.52 -29.23
C GLY A 318 17.01 8.05 -28.47
N GLU A 319 16.83 8.69 -27.32
CA GLU A 319 17.93 9.15 -26.47
C GLU A 319 18.16 8.20 -25.28
N PRO A 320 19.42 7.91 -24.90
CA PRO A 320 19.71 7.21 -23.66
C PRO A 320 19.30 8.08 -22.47
N GLY A 321 18.40 7.58 -21.63
CA GLY A 321 18.00 8.24 -20.39
C GLY A 321 19.18 8.47 -19.45
N SER A 322 19.09 9.54 -18.65
CA SER A 322 20.07 9.91 -17.64
C SER A 322 20.29 8.77 -16.62
N GLN A 323 21.50 8.21 -16.60
CA GLN A 323 21.91 7.17 -15.64
C GLN A 323 22.41 7.79 -14.32
N PRO A 324 22.14 7.18 -13.14
CA PRO A 324 22.84 7.50 -11.91
C PRO A 324 24.23 6.85 -11.88
N GLY A 325 25.26 7.62 -11.52
CA GLY A 325 26.64 7.11 -11.36
C GLY A 325 26.84 6.23 -10.11
N PRO A 326 27.85 5.35 -10.08
CA PRO A 326 28.05 4.40 -8.98
C PRO A 326 28.68 5.08 -7.75
N GLY A 327 27.98 5.01 -6.60
CA GLY A 327 28.53 5.36 -5.29
C GLY A 327 29.26 4.18 -4.65
N GLN A 328 30.49 4.40 -4.17
CA GLN A 328 31.28 3.40 -3.44
C GLN A 328 30.84 3.27 -1.96
N PRO A 329 30.95 2.08 -1.33
CA PRO A 329 30.49 1.83 0.03
C PRO A 329 31.58 2.13 1.08
N GLY A 330 31.21 2.93 2.09
CA GLY A 330 32.00 3.12 3.30
C GLY A 330 31.73 2.00 4.31
N SER A 331 32.79 1.30 4.70
CA SER A 331 32.81 0.33 5.80
C SER A 331 33.33 0.99 7.07
N HIS A 332 32.84 0.58 8.25
CA HIS A 332 33.64 0.33 9.48
C HIS A 332 32.77 -0.05 10.71
N PRO A 333 33.37 -0.65 11.76
CA PRO A 333 32.85 -1.83 12.44
C PRO A 333 32.22 -1.54 13.81
N GLY A 334 31.54 -2.56 14.34
CA GLY A 334 30.78 -2.51 15.58
C GLY A 334 31.58 -2.39 16.89
N ARG A 335 30.84 -2.18 17.96
CA ARG A 335 31.22 -2.47 19.35
C ARG A 335 30.01 -3.00 20.10
N GLY A 336 30.18 -4.18 20.68
CA GLY A 336 29.18 -4.82 21.54
C GLY A 336 29.07 -4.12 22.88
N VAL A 337 27.85 -4.15 23.42
CA VAL A 337 27.58 -3.86 24.82
C VAL A 337 26.72 -5.02 25.35
N THR A 338 27.27 -5.72 26.33
CA THR A 338 26.61 -6.73 27.15
C THR A 338 25.61 -6.05 28.08
N VAL A 339 24.37 -6.51 28.10
CA VAL A 339 23.40 -6.17 29.15
C VAL A 339 22.71 -7.45 29.62
N GLU A 340 22.79 -7.70 30.93
CA GLU A 340 22.19 -8.82 31.65
C GLU A 340 20.65 -8.74 31.73
N PRO A 341 19.96 -9.89 31.96
CA PRO A 341 18.54 -10.04 31.70
C PRO A 341 17.66 -9.50 32.83
N ALA A 342 16.73 -8.61 32.49
CA ALA A 342 15.60 -8.27 33.36
C ALA A 342 14.42 -9.23 33.08
N ARG A 343 13.87 -9.80 34.17
CA ARG A 343 12.76 -10.78 34.16
C ARG A 343 11.46 -10.19 33.60
N ILE A 344 10.76 -10.99 32.79
CA ILE A 344 9.63 -10.64 31.92
C ILE A 344 8.31 -11.23 32.47
N PRO A 345 7.16 -10.53 32.41
CA PRO A 345 5.84 -11.14 32.47
C PRO A 345 5.34 -11.55 31.07
N ALA A 346 4.83 -12.77 30.97
CA ALA A 346 4.26 -13.37 29.76
C ALA A 346 2.86 -12.81 29.46
N TRP A 347 2.72 -11.98 28.41
CA TRP A 347 1.41 -11.73 27.76
C TRP A 347 1.49 -11.02 26.39
N ALA A 348 2.65 -10.81 25.78
CA ALA A 348 2.70 -10.31 24.40
C ALA A 348 2.58 -11.47 23.39
N GLY A 349 1.35 -11.94 23.26
CA GLY A 349 0.83 -12.77 22.18
C GLY A 349 -0.56 -12.25 21.82
N VAL A 350 -0.67 -10.94 21.59
CA VAL A 350 -1.85 -10.25 21.05
C VAL A 350 -1.36 -9.26 20.01
#